data_AF-T1GIE7-F1
#
_entry.id   AF-T1GIE7-F1
#
_cell.length_a   1.000
_cell.length_b   1.000
_cell.length_c   1.000
_cell.angle_alpha   90.00
_cell.angle_beta   90.00
_cell.angle_gamma   90.00
#
_symmetry.space_group_name_H-M   'P 1'
#
loop_
_entity.id
_entity.type
_entity.pdbx_description
1 polymer ?
#
loop_
_entity_poly.entity_id
_entity_poly.type
_entity_poly.pdbx_seq_one_letter_code
_entity_poly.pdbx_strand_id
1 'polypeptide(L)'
;MSAREAYARLHLLRCLKISIASEMEHMTPQMEHYKKTETNWRIPESEIDKLFHAETQEQQKRILEDFARDLPVTNRTIHGSVRFCEKCQIIKPDRGHHCSVCGMVNNCVNFTNYKFFVLFLGYALLYCLYIALTSLEFFIKFWKFMKNKY
;
A
#
# COMPACT_ATOMS: atom_id res chain seq x y z
N MET A 1 -33.17 -6.24 17.96
CA MET A 1 -32.27 -5.14 17.55
C MET A 1 -32.86 -3.85 18.10
N SER A 2 -32.28 -3.28 19.15
CA SER A 2 -32.83 -2.08 19.79
C SER A 2 -32.47 -0.83 18.98
N ALA A 3 -33.28 0.23 19.07
CA ALA A 3 -33.00 1.51 18.41
C ALA A 3 -31.61 2.09 18.76
N ARG A 4 -31.08 1.76 19.95
CA ARG A 4 -29.73 2.14 20.40
C ARG A 4 -28.62 1.44 19.61
N GLU A 5 -28.78 0.17 19.26
CA GLU A 5 -27.81 -0.58 18.46
C GLU A 5 -27.77 -0.08 17.00
N ALA A 6 -28.94 0.25 16.45
CA ALA A 6 -29.05 0.84 15.11
C ALA A 6 -28.42 2.25 15.07
N TYR A 7 -28.67 3.07 16.10
CA TYR A 7 -28.08 4.40 16.23
C TYR A 7 -26.56 4.33 16.38
N ALA A 8 -26.03 3.43 17.22
CA ALA A 8 -24.59 3.24 17.37
C ALA A 8 -23.92 2.78 16.06
N ARG A 9 -24.56 1.86 15.31
CA ARG A 9 -24.07 1.44 13.97
C ARG A 9 -24.05 2.60 12.98
N LEU A 10 -25.12 3.39 12.91
CA LEU A 10 -25.20 4.57 12.04
C LEU A 10 -24.18 5.64 12.43
N HIS A 11 -23.98 5.86 13.73
CA HIS A 11 -23.03 6.84 14.24
C HIS A 11 -21.58 6.42 13.97
N LEU A 12 -21.23 5.14 14.18
CA LEU A 12 -19.90 4.62 13.89
C LEU A 12 -19.59 4.71 12.39
N LEU A 13 -20.54 4.32 11.52
CA LEU A 13 -20.41 4.42 10.06
C LEU A 13 -20.30 5.88 9.59
N ARG A 14 -21.03 6.80 10.22
CA ARG A 14 -20.97 8.24 9.89
C ARG A 14 -19.65 8.86 10.33
N CYS A 15 -19.16 8.56 11.53
CA CYS A 15 -17.85 8.99 11.99
C CYS A 15 -16.72 8.43 11.10
N LEU A 16 -16.81 7.15 10.70
CA LEU A 16 -15.88 6.54 9.75
C LEU A 16 -15.84 7.29 8.42
N LYS A 17 -17.02 7.57 7.82
CA LYS A 17 -17.11 8.28 6.54
C LYS A 17 -16.53 9.70 6.62
N ILE A 18 -16.80 10.42 7.72
CA ILE A 18 -16.30 11.79 7.92
C ILE A 18 -14.77 11.77 8.10
N SER A 19 -14.24 10.85 8.91
CA SER A 19 -12.80 10.75 9.15
C SER A 19 -12.04 10.41 7.86
N ILE A 20 -12.53 9.42 7.10
CA ILE A 20 -11.93 9.03 5.82
C ILE A 20 -12.01 10.16 4.79
N ALA A 21 -13.16 10.85 4.67
CA ALA A 21 -13.31 11.96 3.74
C ALA A 21 -12.38 13.14 4.07
N SER A 22 -12.23 13.49 5.35
CA SER A 22 -11.32 14.57 5.78
C SER A 22 -9.85 14.27 5.47
N GLU A 23 -9.44 13.00 5.53
CA GLU A 23 -8.06 12.59 5.23
C GLU A 23 -7.80 12.49 3.72
N MET A 24 -8.83 12.27 2.90
CA MET A 24 -8.72 12.23 1.44
C MET A 24 -8.48 13.62 0.83
N GLU A 25 -9.06 14.69 1.41
CA GLU A 25 -8.87 16.08 0.92
C GLU A 25 -7.44 16.60 1.11
N HIS A 26 -6.73 16.17 2.16
CA HIS A 26 -5.35 16.61 2.43
C HIS A 26 -4.28 15.93 1.54
N MET A 27 -4.65 14.97 0.69
CA MET A 27 -3.71 14.11 -0.04
C MET A 27 -3.41 14.60 -1.47
N THR A 28 -4.28 15.41 -2.06
CA THR A 28 -4.08 15.95 -3.43
C THR A 28 -2.72 16.63 -3.64
N PRO A 29 -2.13 17.39 -2.68
CA PRO A 29 -0.80 18.00 -2.86
C PRO A 29 0.35 16.99 -2.84
N GLN A 30 0.21 15.87 -2.10
CA GLN A 30 1.26 14.85 -1.99
C GLN A 30 1.36 13.99 -3.26
N MET A 31 0.22 13.70 -3.89
CA MET A 31 0.18 12.96 -5.15
C MET A 31 0.84 13.71 -6.30
N GLU A 32 0.69 15.03 -6.34
CA GLU A 32 1.27 15.88 -7.40
C GLU A 32 2.81 15.97 -7.30
N HIS A 33 3.34 16.09 -6.08
CA HIS A 33 4.79 16.01 -5.83
C HIS A 33 5.37 14.65 -6.25
N TYR A 34 4.68 13.55 -5.91
CA TYR A 34 5.12 12.20 -6.26
C TYR A 34 5.14 11.98 -7.79
N LYS A 35 4.12 12.44 -8.51
CA LYS A 35 4.06 12.32 -9.98
C LYS A 35 5.19 13.07 -10.70
N LYS A 36 5.61 14.22 -10.15
CA LYS A 36 6.76 14.99 -10.65
C LYS A 36 8.10 14.27 -10.43
N THR A 37 8.20 13.44 -9.40
CA THR A 37 9.42 12.65 -9.17
C THR A 37 9.54 11.49 -10.16
N GLU A 38 8.47 10.81 -10.56
CA GLU A 38 8.54 9.60 -11.41
C GLU A 38 9.22 9.81 -12.78
N THR A 39 9.09 10.98 -13.40
CA THR A 39 9.71 11.25 -14.72
C THR A 39 11.24 11.24 -14.68
N ASN A 40 11.85 11.53 -13.53
CA ASN A 40 13.30 11.65 -13.40
C ASN A 40 14.03 10.32 -13.15
N TRP A 41 13.29 9.24 -12.89
CA TRP A 41 13.85 7.94 -12.50
C TRP A 41 13.90 6.93 -13.66
N ARG A 42 13.22 7.26 -14.76
CA ARG A 42 13.21 6.47 -15.98
C ARG A 42 14.51 6.71 -16.75
N ILE A 43 15.18 5.62 -17.08
CA ILE A 43 16.43 5.67 -17.84
C ILE A 43 16.09 6.03 -19.30
N PRO A 44 16.79 7.00 -19.93
CA PRO A 44 16.64 7.31 -21.34
C PRO A 44 16.90 6.09 -22.23
N GLU A 45 16.22 6.02 -23.37
CA GLU A 45 16.32 4.88 -24.29
C GLU A 45 17.76 4.64 -24.79
N SER A 46 18.54 5.71 -24.98
CA SER A 46 19.96 5.62 -25.35
C SER A 46 20.85 4.94 -24.29
N GLU A 47 20.54 5.10 -23.01
CA GLU A 47 21.29 4.45 -21.92
C GLU A 47 20.81 3.02 -21.70
N ILE A 48 19.51 2.76 -21.94
CA ILE A 48 18.96 1.39 -21.94
C ILE A 48 19.60 0.54 -23.04
N ASP A 49 19.78 1.08 -24.24
CA ASP A 49 20.42 0.35 -25.33
C ASP A 49 21.85 -0.07 -24.96
N LYS A 50 22.64 0.87 -24.40
CA LYS A 50 23.98 0.57 -23.86
C LYS A 50 23.94 -0.48 -22.75
N LEU A 51 22.92 -0.45 -21.89
CA LEU A 51 22.76 -1.41 -20.80
C LEU A 51 22.53 -2.83 -21.32
N PHE A 52 21.72 -3.00 -22.37
CA PHE A 52 21.44 -4.30 -22.99
C PHE A 52 22.61 -4.82 -23.84
N HIS A 53 23.43 -3.93 -24.39
CA HIS A 53 24.62 -4.28 -25.16
C HIS A 53 25.90 -4.42 -24.30
N ALA A 54 25.81 -4.26 -22.98
CA ALA A 54 26.96 -4.43 -22.10
C ALA A 54 27.43 -5.89 -22.08
N GLU A 55 28.72 -6.11 -22.34
CA GLU A 55 29.31 -7.46 -22.42
C GLU A 55 29.60 -8.05 -21.03
N THR A 56 29.72 -7.20 -20.01
CA THR A 56 30.10 -7.58 -18.64
C THR A 56 29.16 -6.99 -17.59
N GLN A 57 29.03 -7.69 -16.45
CA GLN A 57 28.21 -7.22 -15.32
C GLN A 57 28.78 -5.93 -14.72
N GLU A 58 30.09 -5.74 -14.75
CA GLU A 58 30.79 -4.54 -14.29
C GLU A 58 30.46 -3.33 -15.17
N GLN A 59 30.39 -3.52 -16.49
CA GLN A 59 29.97 -2.47 -17.41
C GLN A 59 28.49 -2.09 -17.18
N GLN A 60 27.62 -3.08 -17.03
CA GLN A 60 26.22 -2.86 -16.69
C GLN A 60 26.08 -2.09 -15.37
N LYS A 61 26.84 -2.47 -14.34
CA LYS A 61 26.85 -1.80 -13.03
C LYS A 61 27.29 -0.34 -13.14
N ARG A 62 28.34 -0.03 -13.91
CA ARG A 62 28.83 1.34 -14.12
C ARG A 62 27.77 2.24 -14.75
N ILE A 63 27.10 1.77 -15.82
CA ILE A 63 26.04 2.52 -16.50
C ILE A 63 24.90 2.87 -15.52
N LEU A 64 24.46 1.88 -14.73
CA LEU A 64 23.41 2.09 -13.73
C LEU A 64 23.84 3.03 -12.60
N GLU A 65 25.10 2.94 -12.15
CA GLU A 65 25.66 3.81 -11.11
C GLU A 65 25.82 5.25 -11.57
N ASP A 66 26.26 5.47 -12.81
CA ASP A 66 26.40 6.80 -13.39
C ASP A 66 25.06 7.51 -13.51
N PHE A 67 24.03 6.81 -14.01
CA PHE A 67 22.68 7.37 -14.06
C PHE A 67 22.08 7.62 -12.66
N ALA A 68 22.34 6.72 -11.71
CA ALA A 68 21.79 6.83 -10.36
C ALA A 68 22.53 7.81 -9.45
N ARG A 69 23.62 8.44 -9.91
CA ARG A 69 24.47 9.34 -9.12
C ARG A 69 23.71 10.51 -8.53
N ASP A 70 22.75 11.05 -9.29
CA ASP A 70 21.93 12.20 -8.89
C ASP A 70 20.59 11.79 -8.26
N LEU A 71 20.35 10.48 -8.07
CA LEU A 71 19.13 9.96 -7.48
C LEU A 71 19.30 9.66 -5.99
N PRO A 72 18.29 9.92 -5.15
CA PRO A 72 18.33 9.61 -3.72
C PRO A 72 18.08 8.10 -3.50
N VAL A 73 19.05 7.26 -3.89
CA VAL A 73 18.99 5.79 -3.74
C VAL A 73 20.10 5.27 -2.84
N THR A 74 19.71 4.62 -1.74
CA THR A 74 20.65 4.04 -0.78
C THR A 74 20.70 2.52 -0.86
N ASN A 75 19.58 1.87 -1.22
CA ASN A 75 19.53 0.41 -1.26
C ASN A 75 20.23 -0.15 -2.50
N ARG A 76 21.00 -1.20 -2.29
CA ARG A 76 21.73 -1.94 -3.34
C ARG A 76 21.24 -3.38 -3.44
N THR A 77 21.59 -4.05 -4.54
CA THR A 77 21.44 -5.50 -4.67
C THR A 77 22.44 -6.22 -3.76
N ILE A 78 22.32 -7.55 -3.65
CA ILE A 78 23.30 -8.38 -2.94
C ILE A 78 24.72 -8.28 -3.53
N HIS A 79 24.85 -7.87 -4.80
CA HIS A 79 26.13 -7.65 -5.48
C HIS A 79 26.60 -6.18 -5.39
N GLY A 80 25.91 -5.36 -4.59
CA GLY A 80 26.23 -3.96 -4.38
C GLY A 80 25.87 -3.04 -5.56
N SER A 81 25.17 -3.52 -6.59
CA SER A 81 24.73 -2.69 -7.72
C SER A 81 23.44 -1.93 -7.40
N VAL A 82 23.17 -0.85 -8.15
CA VAL A 82 21.89 -0.14 -8.07
C VAL A 82 20.75 -1.06 -8.52
N ARG A 83 19.62 -0.98 -7.82
CA ARG A 83 18.45 -1.80 -8.13
C ARG A 83 17.76 -1.26 -9.39
N PHE A 84 17.69 -2.07 -10.44
CA PHE A 84 17.06 -1.73 -11.71
C PHE A 84 15.84 -2.61 -12.00
N CYS A 85 14.88 -2.10 -12.78
CA CYS A 85 13.76 -2.86 -13.32
C CYS A 85 13.79 -2.85 -14.85
N GLU A 86 14.07 -4.00 -15.47
CA GLU A 86 14.08 -4.15 -16.93
C GLU A 86 12.72 -3.84 -17.57
N LYS A 87 11.63 -4.34 -16.98
CA LYS A 87 10.26 -4.15 -17.51
C LYS A 87 9.81 -2.69 -17.51
N CYS A 88 10.17 -1.95 -16.46
CA CYS A 88 9.77 -0.56 -16.30
C CYS A 88 10.84 0.44 -16.81
N GLN A 89 12.05 -0.04 -17.10
CA GLN A 89 13.20 0.78 -17.50
C GLN A 89 13.50 1.92 -16.50
N ILE A 90 13.33 1.65 -15.21
CA ILE A 90 13.56 2.63 -14.13
C ILE A 90 14.61 2.13 -13.14
N ILE A 91 15.38 3.06 -12.57
CA ILE A 91 16.06 2.79 -11.31
C ILE A 91 14.98 2.65 -10.23
N LYS A 92 15.00 1.53 -9.50
CA LYS A 92 14.02 1.25 -8.45
C LYS A 92 14.29 2.20 -7.27
N PRO A 93 13.32 3.02 -6.85
CA PRO A 93 13.42 3.77 -5.60
C PRO A 93 13.66 2.87 -4.40
N ASP A 94 14.15 3.49 -3.33
CA ASP A 94 14.23 2.83 -2.04
C ASP A 94 12.83 2.34 -1.63
N ARG A 95 12.74 1.07 -1.21
CA ARG A 95 11.48 0.34 -0.95
C ARG A 95 10.56 0.15 -2.17
N GLY A 96 10.97 0.58 -3.37
CA GLY A 96 10.25 0.35 -4.61
C GLY A 96 10.39 -1.08 -5.12
N HIS A 97 9.28 -1.63 -5.63
CA HIS A 97 9.22 -2.96 -6.24
C HIS A 97 8.30 -2.93 -7.47
N HIS A 98 8.68 -3.68 -8.50
CA HIS A 98 7.78 -3.96 -9.62
C HIS A 98 6.81 -5.05 -9.20
N CYS A 99 5.52 -4.79 -9.34
CA CYS A 99 4.49 -5.81 -9.19
C CYS A 99 3.89 -6.07 -10.56
N SER A 100 3.98 -7.32 -11.01
CA SER A 100 3.53 -7.75 -12.34
C SER A 100 2.00 -7.82 -12.49
N VAL A 101 1.27 -7.71 -11.37
CA VAL A 101 -0.20 -7.87 -11.33
C VAL A 101 -0.91 -6.52 -11.19
N CYS A 102 -0.19 -5.45 -10.82
CA CYS A 102 -0.82 -4.14 -10.72
C CYS A 102 -1.41 -3.75 -12.09
N GLY A 103 -2.73 -3.57 -12.14
CA GLY A 103 -3.49 -3.30 -13.36
C GLY A 103 -4.62 -4.30 -13.65
N MET A 104 -4.62 -5.50 -13.06
CA MET A 104 -5.65 -6.52 -13.36
C MET A 104 -6.69 -6.73 -12.27
N VAL A 105 -6.39 -6.47 -10.99
CA VAL A 105 -7.36 -6.61 -9.90
C VAL A 105 -7.06 -5.59 -8.78
N ASN A 106 -8.06 -4.80 -8.41
CA ASN A 106 -8.14 -3.90 -7.24
C ASN A 106 -6.81 -3.56 -6.54
N ASN A 107 -6.21 -2.47 -7.03
CA ASN A 107 -5.11 -1.65 -6.49
C ASN A 107 -4.15 -2.30 -5.46
N CYS A 108 -2.88 -2.41 -5.85
CA CYS A 108 -1.79 -2.76 -4.95
C CYS A 108 -1.69 -1.77 -3.78
N VAL A 109 -1.43 -2.26 -2.57
CA VAL A 109 -1.08 -1.40 -1.43
C VAL A 109 0.34 -0.87 -1.64
N ASN A 110 0.47 0.45 -1.73
CA ASN A 110 1.70 1.15 -2.04
C ASN A 110 1.82 2.38 -1.13
N PHE A 111 2.89 3.16 -1.30
CA PHE A 111 3.16 4.31 -0.45
C PHE A 111 2.00 5.33 -0.39
N THR A 112 1.30 5.58 -1.50
CA THR A 112 0.24 6.61 -1.56
C THR A 112 -1.05 6.16 -0.87
N ASN A 113 -1.34 4.86 -0.82
CA ASN A 113 -2.56 4.34 -0.19
C ASN A 113 -2.33 3.56 1.12
N TYR A 114 -1.08 3.39 1.55
CA TYR A 114 -0.71 2.61 2.74
C TYR A 114 -1.44 3.08 4.01
N LYS A 115 -1.53 4.41 4.20
CA LYS A 115 -2.24 5.00 5.33
C LYS A 115 -3.70 4.53 5.40
N PHE A 116 -4.43 4.62 4.29
CA PHE A 116 -5.84 4.21 4.25
C PHE A 116 -6.01 2.71 4.42
N PHE A 117 -5.06 1.92 3.91
CA PHE A 117 -5.10 0.47 4.14
C PHE A 117 -4.97 0.14 5.63
N VAL A 118 -4.05 0.77 6.36
CA VAL A 118 -3.90 0.58 7.81
C VAL A 118 -5.15 1.06 8.56
N LEU A 119 -5.71 2.22 8.19
CA LEU A 119 -6.96 2.72 8.78
C LEU A 119 -8.13 1.76 8.53
N PHE A 120 -8.26 1.25 7.30
CA PHE A 120 -9.26 0.26 6.94
C PHE A 120 -9.16 -0.98 7.84
N LEU A 121 -7.96 -1.53 8.03
CA LEU A 121 -7.73 -2.67 8.92
C LEU A 121 -8.09 -2.36 10.38
N GLY A 122 -7.68 -1.19 10.88
CA GLY A 122 -8.01 -0.76 12.24
C GLY A 122 -9.52 -0.65 12.47
N TYR A 123 -10.24 0.00 11.56
CA TYR A 123 -11.70 0.11 11.65
C TYR A 123 -12.40 -1.24 11.47
N ALA A 124 -11.93 -2.11 10.57
CA ALA A 124 -12.47 -3.45 10.40
C ALA A 124 -12.34 -4.26 11.70
N LEU A 125 -11.18 -4.19 12.36
CA LEU A 125 -10.96 -4.84 13.65
C LEU A 125 -11.91 -4.32 14.74
N LEU A 126 -12.02 -2.99 14.88
CA LEU A 126 -12.92 -2.37 15.85
C LEU A 126 -14.39 -2.76 15.59
N TYR A 127 -14.79 -2.80 14.33
CA TYR A 127 -16.14 -3.22 13.94
C TYR A 127 -16.40 -4.69 14.27
N CYS A 128 -15.43 -5.58 13.99
CA CYS A 128 -15.52 -6.99 14.38
C CYS A 128 -15.62 -7.16 15.90
N LEU A 129 -14.82 -6.44 16.68
CA LEU A 129 -14.89 -6.46 18.14
C LEU A 129 -16.25 -5.96 18.64
N TYR A 130 -16.77 -4.87 18.07
CA TYR A 130 -18.08 -4.35 18.40
C TYR A 130 -19.18 -5.40 18.16
N ILE A 131 -19.18 -6.07 17.00
CA ILE A 131 -20.14 -7.15 16.70
C ILE A 131 -19.97 -8.31 17.69
N ALA A 132 -18.74 -8.74 17.97
CA ALA A 132 -18.48 -9.85 18.88
C ALA A 132 -19.00 -9.56 20.29
N LEU A 133 -18.69 -8.37 20.84
CA LEU A 133 -19.12 -7.96 22.17
C LEU A 133 -20.63 -7.77 22.27
N THR A 134 -21.26 -7.15 21.27
CA THR A 134 -22.73 -6.98 21.25
C THR A 134 -23.47 -8.30 21.04
N SER A 135 -22.88 -9.24 20.33
CA SER A 135 -23.48 -10.57 20.10
C SER A 135 -23.23 -11.54 21.26
N LEU A 136 -22.23 -11.28 22.11
CA LEU A 136 -21.82 -12.17 23.20
C LEU A 136 -22.96 -12.45 24.19
N GLU A 137 -23.78 -11.43 24.52
CA GLU A 137 -24.92 -11.60 25.42
C GLU A 137 -25.94 -12.61 24.86
N PHE A 138 -26.26 -12.49 23.57
CA PHE A 138 -27.15 -13.42 22.87
C PHE A 138 -26.54 -14.82 22.81
N PHE A 139 -25.24 -14.92 22.57
CA PHE A 139 -24.53 -16.19 22.51
C PHE A 139 -24.57 -16.93 23.86
N ILE A 140 -24.32 -16.22 24.98
CA ILE A 140 -24.40 -16.80 26.33
C ILE A 140 -25.83 -17.25 26.65
N LYS A 141 -26.84 -16.44 26.32
CA LYS A 141 -28.25 -16.78 26.53
C LYS A 141 -28.65 -18.02 25.73
N PHE A 142 -28.26 -18.10 24.47
CA PHE A 142 -28.50 -19.26 23.61
C PHE A 142 -27.87 -20.54 24.17
N TRP A 143 -26.60 -20.49 24.59
CA TRP A 143 -25.91 -21.67 25.12
C TRP A 143 -26.46 -22.14 26.47
N LYS A 144 -26.86 -21.20 27.35
CA LYS A 144 -27.56 -21.53 28.61
C LYS A 144 -28.91 -22.19 28.36
N PHE A 145 -29.68 -21.68 27.38
CA PHE A 145 -30.95 -22.30 26.98
C PHE A 145 -30.74 -23.73 26.47
N MET A 146 -29.75 -23.94 25.60
CA MET A 146 -29.41 -25.28 25.10
C MET A 146 -29.01 -26.24 26.23
N LYS A 147 -28.22 -25.77 27.21
CA LYS A 147 -27.80 -26.60 28.36
C LYS A 147 -28.93 -26.95 29.32
N ASN A 148 -29.96 -26.11 29.43
CA ASN A 148 -31.13 -26.40 30.28
C ASN A 148 -32.17 -27.31 29.60
N LYS A 149 -32.00 -27.62 28.31
CA LYS A 149 -32.94 -28.42 27.53
C LYS A 149 -32.57 -29.92 27.46
N TYR A 150 -31.39 -30.29 27.94
CA TYR A 150 -30.85 -31.65 28.05
C TYR A 150 -30.40 -31.90 29.50
#